data_AF-A0A1G9QJP1-F1
#
_entry.id   AF-A0A1G9QJP1-F1
#
_cell.length_a   1.000
_cell.length_b   1.000
_cell.length_c   1.000
_cell.angle_alpha   90.00
_cell.angle_beta   90.00
_cell.angle_gamma   90.00
#
_symmetry.space_group_name_H-M   'P 1'
#
loop_
_entity.id
_entity.type
_entity.pdbx_description
1 polymer ?
#
loop_
_entity_poly.entity_id
_entity_poly.type
_entity_poly.pdbx_seq_one_letter_code
_entity_poly.pdbx_strand_id
1 'polypeptide(L)'
;MTSDEPRRRMDAARVRAELTVQDLWLRYVALGGTGDAFDLDGYLQGLVPLETFQQDILAQALNEALEDSYRAYRVPLSSLPPGDAVDEPLRRFVDDLLDRGPPASPEQSEPPAHHSE
;
A
#
# COMPACT_ATOMS: atom_id res chain seq x y z
N MET A 1 2.03 10.69 -21.55
CA MET A 1 0.95 9.66 -21.59
C MET A 1 0.93 8.86 -20.28
N THR A 2 0.92 9.52 -19.11
CA THR A 2 1.20 8.87 -17.81
C THR A 2 0.14 9.13 -16.72
N SER A 3 -0.89 9.95 -16.98
CA SER A 3 -1.90 10.29 -15.96
C SER A 3 -2.94 9.19 -15.69
N ASP A 4 -3.15 8.26 -16.61
CA ASP A 4 -4.23 7.26 -16.49
C ASP A 4 -3.81 5.96 -15.80
N GLU A 5 -2.50 5.69 -15.71
CA GLU A 5 -1.98 4.40 -15.23
C GLU A 5 -2.43 4.04 -13.80
N PRO A 6 -2.42 4.95 -12.81
CA PRO A 6 -2.87 4.62 -11.46
C PRO A 6 -4.35 4.24 -11.41
N ARG A 7 -5.16 4.99 -12.15
CA ARG A 7 -6.62 4.90 -12.18
C ARG A 7 -7.11 3.61 -12.85
N ARG A 8 -6.48 3.23 -13.97
CA ARG A 8 -6.71 1.93 -14.63
C ARG A 8 -6.32 0.77 -13.73
N ARG A 9 -5.23 0.90 -12.98
CA ARG A 9 -4.81 -0.11 -12.01
C ARG A 9 -5.82 -0.27 -10.87
N MET A 10 -6.37 0.85 -10.39
CA MET A 10 -7.44 0.85 -9.38
C MET A 10 -8.72 0.18 -9.89
N ASP A 11 -9.14 0.45 -11.13
CA ASP A 11 -10.30 -0.22 -11.71
C ASP A 11 -10.06 -1.72 -11.93
N ALA A 12 -8.86 -2.10 -12.38
CA ALA A 12 -8.48 -3.51 -12.50
C ALA A 12 -8.47 -4.23 -11.13
N ALA A 13 -8.00 -3.55 -10.07
CA ALA A 13 -8.05 -4.07 -8.70
C ALA A 13 -9.50 -4.25 -8.23
N ARG A 14 -10.39 -3.29 -8.51
CA ARG A 14 -11.82 -3.38 -8.19
C ARG A 14 -12.47 -4.60 -8.85
N VAL A 15 -12.21 -4.80 -10.14
CA VAL A 15 -12.72 -5.96 -10.90
C VAL A 15 -12.19 -7.27 -10.31
N ARG A 16 -10.90 -7.32 -9.93
CA ARG A 16 -10.30 -8.51 -9.34
C ARG A 16 -10.80 -8.82 -7.93
N ALA A 17 -11.20 -7.80 -7.18
CA ALA A 17 -11.88 -7.94 -5.89
C ALA A 17 -13.40 -8.18 -6.03
N GLU A 18 -13.90 -8.32 -7.26
CA GLU A 18 -15.32 -8.58 -7.56
C GLU A 18 -16.29 -7.53 -7.01
N LEU A 19 -15.82 -6.29 -6.85
CA LEU A 19 -16.60 -5.20 -6.27
C LEU A 19 -17.38 -4.43 -7.35
N THR A 20 -18.66 -4.14 -7.08
CA THR A 20 -19.34 -3.06 -7.78
C THR A 20 -18.78 -1.71 -7.33
N VAL A 21 -19.03 -0.64 -8.09
CA VAL A 21 -18.62 0.71 -7.66
C VAL A 21 -19.30 1.12 -6.35
N GLN A 22 -20.54 0.67 -6.13
CA GLN A 22 -21.27 0.90 -4.87
C GLN A 22 -20.61 0.19 -3.68
N ASP A 23 -20.17 -1.06 -3.85
CA ASP A 23 -19.46 -1.79 -2.78
C ASP A 23 -18.11 -1.13 -2.45
N LEU A 24 -17.41 -0.66 -3.50
CA LEU A 24 -16.15 0.06 -3.33
C LEU A 24 -16.38 1.39 -2.61
N TRP A 25 -17.42 2.14 -2.97
CA TRP A 25 -17.78 3.39 -2.31
C TRP A 25 -18.04 3.18 -0.81
N LEU A 26 -18.77 2.14 -0.42
CA LEU A 26 -19.04 1.83 0.99
C LEU A 26 -17.74 1.58 1.78
N ARG A 27 -16.77 0.87 1.20
CA ARG A 27 -15.46 0.65 1.83
C ARG A 27 -14.65 1.95 1.92
N TYR A 28 -14.66 2.75 0.86
CA TYR A 28 -13.97 4.03 0.81
C TYR A 28 -14.51 5.03 1.87
N VAL A 29 -15.83 5.18 2.01
CA VAL A 29 -16.40 6.07 3.04
C VAL A 29 -16.16 5.55 4.45
N ALA A 30 -16.11 4.22 4.65
CA ALA A 30 -15.77 3.62 5.95
C ALA A 30 -14.33 3.97 6.39
N LEU A 31 -13.42 4.21 5.44
CA LEU A 31 -12.05 4.67 5.68
C LEU A 31 -11.91 6.21 5.71
N GLY A 32 -13.03 6.96 5.69
CA GLY A 32 -13.04 8.42 5.76
C GLY A 32 -13.04 9.12 4.40
N GLY A 33 -13.30 8.39 3.31
CA GLY A 33 -13.48 8.97 1.99
C GLY A 33 -14.68 9.91 1.92
N THR A 34 -14.54 11.05 1.25
CA THR A 34 -15.57 12.12 1.26
C THR A 34 -16.36 12.27 -0.04
N GLY A 35 -15.91 11.61 -1.10
CA GLY A 35 -16.59 11.61 -2.41
C GLY A 35 -17.79 10.67 -2.47
N ASP A 36 -18.70 10.92 -3.41
CA ASP A 36 -19.84 10.04 -3.64
C ASP A 36 -19.50 8.91 -4.64
N ALA A 37 -20.45 8.00 -4.86
CA ALA A 37 -20.26 6.88 -5.78
C ALA A 37 -20.10 7.34 -7.26
N PHE A 38 -20.68 8.47 -7.64
CA PHE A 38 -20.53 9.02 -9.00
C PHE A 38 -19.16 9.65 -9.21
N ASP A 39 -18.61 10.33 -8.20
CA ASP A 39 -17.24 10.85 -8.21
C ASP A 39 -16.23 9.72 -8.39
N LEU A 40 -16.43 8.61 -7.68
CA LEU A 40 -15.61 7.40 -7.79
C LEU A 40 -15.72 6.76 -9.18
N ASP A 41 -16.92 6.58 -9.71
CA ASP A 41 -17.11 6.04 -11.06
C ASP A 41 -16.45 6.96 -12.11
N GLY A 42 -16.72 8.26 -12.02
CA GLY A 42 -16.13 9.27 -12.89
C GLY A 42 -14.60 9.28 -12.81
N TYR A 43 -14.02 9.13 -11.62
CA TYR A 43 -12.58 8.97 -11.46
C TYR A 43 -12.10 7.67 -12.12
N LEU A 44 -12.69 6.51 -11.83
CA LEU A 44 -12.29 5.23 -12.43
C LEU A 44 -12.41 5.21 -13.97
N GLN A 45 -13.36 5.96 -14.54
CA GLN A 45 -13.51 6.16 -15.99
C GLN A 45 -12.59 7.27 -16.56
N GLY A 46 -12.05 8.14 -15.72
CA GLY A 46 -11.15 9.23 -16.12
C GLY A 46 -11.86 10.49 -16.56
N LEU A 47 -13.13 10.60 -16.19
CA LEU A 47 -14.00 11.73 -16.48
C LEU A 47 -13.77 12.87 -15.48
N VAL A 48 -13.46 12.57 -14.23
CA VAL A 48 -13.17 13.57 -13.19
C VAL A 48 -11.89 13.24 -12.41
N PRO A 49 -11.10 14.26 -12.02
CA PRO A 49 -9.97 14.05 -11.12
C PRO A 49 -10.46 13.85 -9.69
N LEU A 50 -9.75 13.04 -8.93
CA LEU A 50 -9.93 12.88 -7.49
C LEU A 50 -8.72 13.48 -6.78
N GLU A 51 -8.90 14.10 -5.63
CA GLU A 51 -7.78 14.65 -4.85
C GLU A 51 -6.82 13.55 -4.39
N THR A 52 -5.52 13.84 -4.30
CA THR A 52 -4.49 12.83 -3.97
C THR A 52 -4.80 12.05 -2.69
N PHE A 53 -5.23 12.74 -1.63
CA PHE A 53 -5.59 12.07 -0.38
C PHE A 53 -6.77 11.09 -0.55
N GLN A 54 -7.77 11.48 -1.34
CA GLN A 54 -8.90 10.60 -1.64
C GLN A 54 -8.49 9.42 -2.54
N GLN A 55 -7.50 9.60 -3.42
CA GLN A 55 -6.90 8.49 -4.17
C GLN A 55 -6.18 7.49 -3.24
N ASP A 56 -5.52 7.97 -2.19
CA ASP A 56 -4.84 7.12 -1.21
C ASP A 56 -5.85 6.31 -0.38
N ILE A 57 -6.96 6.92 0.05
CA ILE A 57 -8.05 6.21 0.73
C ILE A 57 -8.65 5.15 -0.21
N LEU A 58 -8.89 5.50 -1.48
CA LEU A 58 -9.40 4.55 -2.47
C LEU A 58 -8.45 3.37 -2.70
N ALA A 59 -7.14 3.65 -2.80
CA ALA A 59 -6.11 2.63 -2.90
C ALA A 59 -6.13 1.70 -1.68
N GLN A 60 -6.26 2.27 -0.47
CA GLN A 60 -6.34 1.51 0.76
C GLN A 60 -7.59 0.60 0.79
N ALA A 61 -8.75 1.12 0.42
CA ALA A 61 -10.00 0.34 0.34
C ALA A 61 -9.87 -0.86 -0.62
N LEU A 62 -9.21 -0.66 -1.76
CA LEU A 62 -8.94 -1.73 -2.73
C LEU A 62 -7.93 -2.76 -2.21
N ASN A 63 -6.88 -2.32 -1.53
CA ASN A 63 -5.90 -3.22 -0.92
C ASN A 63 -6.55 -4.12 0.13
N GLU A 64 -7.39 -3.57 1.00
CA GLU A 64 -8.14 -4.35 2.00
C GLU A 64 -9.09 -5.35 1.34
N ALA A 65 -9.82 -4.95 0.29
CA ALA A 65 -10.69 -5.86 -0.45
C ALA A 65 -9.94 -7.01 -1.14
N LEU A 66 -8.74 -6.74 -1.67
CA LEU A 66 -7.89 -7.76 -2.27
C LEU A 66 -7.32 -8.71 -1.22
N GLU A 67 -6.91 -8.21 -0.06
CA GLU A 67 -6.43 -9.03 1.07
C GLU A 67 -7.55 -9.95 1.59
N ASP A 68 -8.76 -9.43 1.78
CA ASP A 68 -9.95 -10.22 2.16
C ASP A 68 -10.19 -11.35 1.16
N SER A 69 -10.20 -11.01 -0.13
CA SER A 69 -10.40 -11.98 -1.23
C SER A 69 -9.31 -13.05 -1.22
N TYR A 70 -8.03 -12.64 -1.12
CA TYR A 70 -6.91 -13.57 -1.10
C TYR A 70 -6.96 -14.50 0.12
N ARG A 71 -7.27 -13.95 1.30
CA ARG A 71 -7.39 -14.72 2.54
C ARG A 71 -8.50 -15.77 2.46
N ALA A 72 -9.62 -15.46 1.79
CA ALA A 72 -10.71 -16.41 1.59
C ALA A 72 -10.31 -17.61 0.71
N TYR A 73 -9.41 -17.42 -0.26
CA TYR A 73 -8.94 -18.48 -1.16
C TYR A 73 -7.67 -19.19 -0.69
N ARG A 74 -7.12 -18.82 0.46
CA ARG A 74 -5.88 -19.39 0.96
C ARG A 74 -6.10 -20.86 1.36
N VAL A 75 -5.39 -21.77 0.68
CA VAL A 75 -5.41 -23.20 1.02
C VAL A 75 -4.65 -23.44 2.33
N PRO A 76 -5.26 -24.09 3.33
CA PRO A 76 -4.58 -24.41 4.58
C PRO A 76 -3.36 -25.31 4.36
N LEU A 77 -2.27 -25.01 5.07
CA LEU A 77 -1.11 -25.92 5.14
C LEU A 77 -1.41 -27.03 6.16
N SER A 78 -1.02 -28.26 5.84
CA SER A 78 -1.31 -29.45 6.66
C SER A 78 -0.74 -29.40 8.09
N SER A 79 0.16 -28.46 8.42
CA SER A 79 0.82 -28.37 9.72
C SER A 79 1.10 -26.95 10.23
N LEU A 80 0.52 -25.91 9.61
CA LEU A 80 0.66 -24.54 10.12
C LEU A 80 -0.49 -24.23 11.09
N PRO A 81 -0.24 -23.79 12.33
CA PRO A 81 -1.31 -23.25 13.16
C PRO A 81 -1.88 -21.99 12.48
N PRO A 82 -3.18 -21.69 12.64
CA PRO A 82 -3.81 -20.58 11.96
C PRO A 82 -3.19 -19.24 12.39
N GLY A 83 -2.95 -18.35 11.43
CA GLY A 83 -2.84 -16.91 11.67
C GLY A 83 -1.43 -16.34 11.82
N ASP A 84 -0.64 -16.81 12.78
CA ASP A 84 0.42 -15.93 13.35
C ASP A 84 1.87 -16.28 13.00
N ALA A 85 2.12 -17.47 12.45
CA ALA A 85 3.48 -17.99 12.33
C ALA A 85 4.33 -17.36 11.20
N VAL A 86 3.71 -16.70 10.21
CA VAL A 86 4.45 -16.03 9.11
C VAL A 86 4.97 -14.66 9.48
N ASP A 87 4.38 -14.01 10.48
CA ASP A 87 4.81 -12.68 10.93
C ASP A 87 6.05 -12.76 11.82
N GLU A 88 6.21 -13.81 12.63
CA GLU A 88 7.28 -13.89 13.62
C GLU A 88 8.71 -13.90 13.03
N PRO A 89 9.01 -14.70 11.98
CA PRO A 89 10.32 -14.64 11.34
C PRO A 89 10.61 -13.29 10.69
N LEU A 90 9.57 -12.64 10.14
CA LEU A 90 9.70 -11.33 9.51
C LEU A 90 9.90 -10.23 10.55
N ARG A 91 9.16 -10.25 11.66
CA ARG A 91 9.34 -9.34 12.81
C ARG A 91 10.74 -9.42 13.36
N ARG A 92 11.23 -10.64 13.62
CA ARG A 92 12.61 -10.85 14.06
C ARG A 92 13.66 -10.31 13.08
N PHE A 93 13.41 -10.43 11.79
CA PHE A 93 14.31 -9.88 10.77
C PHE A 93 14.28 -8.35 10.74
N VAL A 94 13.10 -7.73 10.89
CA VAL A 94 12.95 -6.28 11.00
C VAL A 94 13.67 -5.76 12.26
N ASP A 95 13.54 -6.44 13.40
CA ASP A 95 14.25 -6.08 14.62
C ASP A 95 15.77 -6.17 14.45
N ASP A 96 16.30 -7.24 13.82
CA ASP A 96 17.73 -7.38 13.52
C ASP A 96 18.25 -6.28 12.58
N LEU A 97 17.42 -5.81 11.63
CA LEU A 97 17.76 -4.69 10.75
C LEU A 97 17.73 -3.34 11.47
N LEU A 98 16.82 -3.13 12.41
CA LEU A 98 16.74 -1.90 13.20
C LEU A 98 17.84 -1.84 14.27
N ASP A 99 18.22 -2.99 14.84
CA ASP A 99 19.32 -3.13 15.82
C ASP A 99 20.71 -2.98 15.18
N ARG A 100 20.88 -3.42 13.91
CA ARG A 100 22.02 -3.01 13.09
C ARG A 100 21.80 -1.56 12.66
N GLY A 101 22.12 -0.61 13.55
CA GLY A 101 22.11 0.82 13.22
C GLY A 101 22.76 1.10 11.85
N PRO A 102 22.34 2.18 11.14
CA PRO A 102 22.70 2.43 9.76
C PRO A 102 24.21 2.30 9.54
N PRO A 103 24.67 1.67 8.44
CA PRO A 103 26.10 1.53 8.19
C PRO A 103 26.75 2.91 8.28
N ALA A 104 27.74 3.05 9.16
CA ALA A 104 28.44 4.31 9.37
C ALA A 104 28.87 4.87 8.00
N SER A 105 28.40 6.07 7.66
CA SER A 105 28.79 6.76 6.44
C SER A 105 30.32 6.82 6.37
N PRO A 106 30.96 6.43 5.26
CA PRO A 106 32.42 6.40 5.12
C PRO A 106 33.03 7.80 4.94
N GLU A 107 32.47 8.85 5.54
CA GLU A 107 32.89 10.25 5.35
C GLU A 107 33.51 10.90 6.60
N GLN A 108 34.35 10.16 7.32
CA GLN A 108 35.26 10.75 8.31
C GLN A 108 36.65 10.17 8.15
N SER A 109 37.25 10.40 6.99
CA SER A 109 38.69 10.38 6.80
C SER A 109 39.10 11.68 6.12
N GLU A 110 38.85 12.80 6.80
CA GLU A 110 39.44 14.08 6.44
C GLU A 110 40.83 14.17 7.09
N PRO A 111 41.93 14.18 6.33
CA PRO A 111 43.26 14.40 6.89
C PRO A 111 43.41 15.87 7.31
N PRO A 112 44.23 16.17 8.32
CA PRO A 112 44.22 17.47 8.98
C PRO A 112 44.71 18.59 8.05
N ALA A 113 43.99 19.70 8.10
CA ALA A 113 44.35 20.96 7.48
C ALA A 113 45.74 21.43 7.96
N HIS A 114 46.72 21.44 7.05
CA HIS A 114 47.96 22.17 7.29
C HIS A 114 47.71 23.67 7.08
N HIS A 115 47.95 24.39 8.17
CA HIS A 115 47.95 25.85 8.31
C HIS A 115 48.76 26.59 7.23
N SER A 116 48.28 27.80 6.95
CA SER A 116 48.89 28.89 6.18
C SER A 116 50.29 29.29 6.63
N GLU A 117 51.13 29.71 5.68
CA GLU A 117 51.72 31.07 5.59
C GLU A 117 52.32 31.31 4.19
#